data_AF-A0A7Y5K1Y3-F1
#
_entry.id   AF-A0A7Y5K1Y3-F1
#
_cell.length_a   1.000
_cell.length_b   1.000
_cell.length_c   1.000
_cell.angle_alpha   90.00
_cell.angle_beta   90.00
_cell.angle_gamma   90.00
#
_symmetry.space_group_name_H-M   'P 1'
#
loop_
_entity.id
_entity.type
_entity.pdbx_description
1 polymer ?
#
loop_
_entity_poly.entity_id
_entity_poly.type
_entity_poly.pdbx_seq_one_letter_code
_entity_poly.pdbx_strand_id
1 'polypeptide(L)' 'TDMETCYKAMRGEVARSLRLTADRFGFEPEVTARLAQAQARIYEVPISYSGRTYAEGKKIGWKDGVAAFWHIAKFNLWLK' A
#
# COMPACT_ATOMS: atom_id res chain seq x y z
N THR A 1 3.76 -0.45 -12.88
CA THR A 1 2.80 0.11 -11.91
C THR A 1 3.50 0.54 -10.66
N ASP A 2 2.98 1.58 -10.00
CA ASP A 2 3.42 1.98 -8.67
C ASP A 2 2.35 1.59 -7.64
N MET A 3 2.75 0.79 -6.66
CA MET A 3 1.86 0.34 -5.59
C MET A 3 2.00 1.22 -4.34
N GLU A 4 3.18 1.77 -4.06
CA GLU A 4 3.53 2.53 -2.84
C GLU A 4 3.32 4.05 -3.04
N THR A 5 2.21 4.37 -3.70
CA THR A 5 1.91 5.71 -4.22
C THR A 5 1.49 6.71 -3.15
N CYS A 6 1.09 6.23 -1.95
CA CYS A 6 0.46 7.04 -0.90
C CYS A 6 -0.82 7.77 -1.35
N TYR A 7 -1.37 7.47 -2.54
CA TYR A 7 -2.56 8.09 -3.08
C TYR A 7 -3.44 7.05 -3.76
N LYS A 8 -4.54 6.67 -3.10
CA LYS A 8 -5.52 5.73 -3.62
C LYS A 8 -6.93 6.25 -3.36
N ALA A 9 -7.72 6.33 -4.41
CA ALA A 9 -9.14 6.60 -4.33
C ALA A 9 -9.90 5.31 -4.62
N MET A 10 -10.88 4.98 -3.78
CA MET A 10 -11.72 3.80 -3.94
C MET A 10 -13.14 4.11 -3.48
N ARG A 11 -14.11 3.31 -3.95
CA ARG A 11 -15.50 3.43 -3.50
C ARG A 11 -15.58 3.15 -2.00
N GLY A 12 -16.35 3.94 -1.28
CA GLY A 12 -16.46 3.80 0.19
C GLY A 12 -16.99 2.43 0.62
N GLU A 13 -17.86 1.82 -0.17
CA GLU A 13 -18.35 0.46 0.08
C GLU A 13 -17.23 -0.58 0.00
N VAL A 14 -16.35 -0.45 -1.01
CA VAL A 14 -15.17 -1.31 -1.15
C VAL A 14 -14.26 -1.10 0.05
N ALA A 15 -13.91 0.16 0.39
CA ALA A 15 -13.04 0.46 1.52
C ALA A 15 -13.53 -0.15 2.84
N ARG A 16 -14.83 -0.03 3.13
CA ARG A 16 -15.45 -0.57 4.35
C ARG A 16 -15.54 -2.09 4.38
N SER A 17 -15.48 -2.74 3.22
CA SER A 17 -15.48 -4.21 3.12
C SER A 17 -14.11 -4.83 3.44
N LEU A 18 -13.03 -4.05 3.33
CA LEU A 18 -11.68 -4.54 3.55
C LEU A 18 -11.36 -4.61 5.05
N ARG A 19 -10.88 -5.76 5.51
CA ARG A 19 -10.30 -5.91 6.85
C ARG A 19 -8.80 -5.63 6.78
N LEU A 20 -8.42 -4.43 7.17
CA LEU A 20 -7.04 -3.96 7.19
C LEU A 20 -6.49 -4.01 8.62
N THR A 21 -5.26 -4.45 8.77
CA THR A 21 -4.62 -4.75 10.06
C THR A 21 -3.18 -4.26 10.15
N ALA A 22 -2.56 -3.90 9.03
CA ALA A 22 -1.19 -3.43 8.96
C ALA A 22 -1.10 -1.95 9.34
N ASP A 23 -0.13 -1.64 10.18
CA ASP A 23 0.24 -0.27 10.52
C ASP A 23 1.35 0.27 9.61
N ARG A 24 1.52 1.60 9.64
CA ARG A 24 2.57 2.32 8.90
C ARG A 24 2.52 2.03 7.39
N PHE A 25 3.68 1.78 6.78
CA PHE A 25 3.84 1.48 5.35
C PHE A 25 3.36 0.08 4.98
N GLY A 26 3.09 -0.80 5.95
CA GLY A 26 2.50 -2.12 5.66
C GLY A 26 1.07 -2.05 5.13
N PHE A 27 0.41 -0.90 5.31
CA PHE A 27 -0.92 -0.63 4.80
C PHE A 27 -1.00 -0.72 3.28
N GLU A 28 -0.04 -0.13 2.54
CA GLU A 28 -0.07 -0.08 1.07
C GLU A 28 -0.01 -1.50 0.44
N PRO A 29 0.88 -2.41 0.89
CA PRO A 29 0.84 -3.81 0.48
C PRO A 29 -0.47 -4.51 0.83
N GLU A 30 -1.00 -4.29 2.03
CA GLU A 30 -2.23 -4.96 2.48
C GLU A 30 -3.44 -4.51 1.66
N VAL A 31 -3.68 -3.20 1.55
CA VAL A 31 -4.84 -2.68 0.83
C VAL A 31 -4.82 -3.12 -0.61
N THR A 32 -3.64 -3.14 -1.25
CA THR A 32 -3.49 -3.60 -2.64
C THR A 32 -3.78 -5.09 -2.75
N ALA A 33 -3.25 -5.92 -1.85
CA ALA A 33 -3.53 -7.36 -1.83
C ALA A 33 -5.02 -7.64 -1.61
N ARG A 34 -5.66 -6.95 -0.66
CA ARG A 34 -7.10 -7.11 -0.37
C ARG A 34 -7.98 -6.66 -1.53
N LEU A 35 -7.65 -5.56 -2.21
CA LEU A 35 -8.35 -5.12 -3.41
C LEU A 35 -8.23 -6.15 -4.55
N ALA A 36 -7.04 -6.74 -4.75
CA ALA A 36 -6.82 -7.78 -5.73
C ALA A 36 -7.61 -9.07 -5.40
N GLN A 37 -7.61 -9.49 -4.13
CA GLN A 37 -8.38 -10.65 -3.65
C GLN A 37 -9.90 -10.43 -3.76
N ALA A 38 -10.37 -9.20 -3.54
CA ALA A 38 -11.76 -8.80 -3.76
C ALA A 38 -12.12 -8.65 -5.25
N GLN A 39 -11.18 -8.95 -6.16
CA GLN A 39 -11.33 -8.80 -7.61
C GLN A 39 -11.79 -7.39 -8.03
N ALA A 40 -11.36 -6.37 -7.27
CA ALA A 40 -11.66 -4.99 -7.58
C ALA A 40 -10.95 -4.57 -8.88
N ARG A 41 -11.60 -3.72 -9.67
CA ARG A 41 -10.97 -3.11 -10.84
C ARG A 41 -10.02 -2.01 -10.38
N ILE A 42 -8.74 -2.14 -10.75
CA ILE A 42 -7.68 -1.19 -10.41
C ILE A 42 -7.30 -0.42 -11.67
N TYR A 43 -7.24 0.90 -11.56
CA TYR A 43 -6.77 1.79 -12.61
C TYR A 43 -5.58 2.58 -12.09
N GLU A 44 -4.55 2.69 -12.90
CA GLU A 44 -3.41 3.55 -12.61
C GLU A 44 -3.61 4.90 -13.27
N VAL A 45 -3.55 5.95 -12.46
CA VAL A 45 -3.68 7.34 -12.92
C VAL A 45 -2.34 8.02 -12.62
N PRO A 46 -1.68 8.63 -13.63
CA PRO A 46 -0.42 9.30 -13.42
C PRO A 46 -0.58 10.50 -12.48
N ILE A 47 0.36 10.66 -11.56
CA ILE A 47 0.43 11.79 -10.64
C ILE A 47 1.83 12.42 -10.70
N SER A 48 1.90 13.72 -10.41
CA SER A 48 3.17 14.41 -10.16
C SER A 48 3.37 14.51 -8.65
N TYR A 49 4.53 14.06 -8.16
CA TYR A 49 4.86 14.08 -6.74
C TYR A 49 6.19 14.79 -6.50
N SER A 50 6.16 15.81 -5.63
CA SER A 50 7.37 16.48 -5.13
C SER A 50 7.68 15.97 -3.73
N GLY A 51 8.52 14.92 -3.66
CA GLY A 51 8.86 14.26 -2.41
C GLY A 51 9.90 15.03 -1.58
N ARG A 52 9.81 14.88 -0.25
CA ARG A 52 10.84 15.37 0.68
C ARG A 52 12.12 14.54 0.58
N THR A 53 13.27 15.20 0.62
CA THR A 53 14.59 14.61 0.79
C THR A 53 14.79 14.09 2.22
N TYR A 54 15.81 13.26 2.41
CA TYR A 54 16.20 12.80 3.75
C TYR A 54 16.58 13.96 4.68
N ALA A 55 17.24 15.00 4.15
CA ALA A 55 17.59 16.20 4.90
C ALA A 55 16.35 16.98 5.37
N GLU A 56 15.26 16.96 4.58
CA GLU A 56 13.95 17.56 4.93
C GLU A 56 13.11 16.68 5.89
N GLY A 57 13.74 15.68 6.52
CA GLY A 57 13.11 14.83 7.53
C GLY A 57 12.21 13.75 6.93
N LYS A 58 12.63 13.13 5.81
CA LYS A 58 11.99 11.92 5.31
C LYS A 58 12.12 10.81 6.36
N LYS A 59 10.98 10.26 6.81
CA LYS A 59 10.92 9.29 7.92
C LYS A 59 11.06 7.83 7.49
N ILE A 60 11.07 7.55 6.19
CA ILE A 60 11.21 6.19 5.65
C ILE A 60 12.67 5.76 5.72
N GLY A 61 12.94 4.53 6.13
CA GLY A 61 14.29 3.96 6.22
C GLY A 61 14.41 2.57 5.60
N TRP A 62 15.61 2.00 5.63
CA TRP A 62 15.86 0.65 5.09
C TRP A 62 15.04 -0.45 5.80
N LYS A 63 14.73 -0.26 7.09
CA LYS A 63 13.86 -1.15 7.86
C LYS A 63 12.45 -1.22 7.28
N ASP A 64 11.97 -0.12 6.70
CA ASP A 64 10.67 -0.09 6.00
C ASP A 64 10.69 -0.90 4.73
N GLY A 65 11.83 -0.92 4.01
CA GLY A 65 12.01 -1.78 2.85
C GLY A 65 11.91 -3.26 3.20
N VAL A 66 12.61 -3.69 4.26
CA VAL A 66 12.52 -5.09 4.74
C VAL A 66 11.10 -5.43 5.21
N ALA A 67 10.45 -4.52 5.94
CA ALA A 67 9.07 -4.68 6.37
C ALA A 67 8.11 -4.78 5.16
N ALA A 68 8.31 -3.98 4.12
CA ALA A 68 7.48 -4.02 2.90
C ALA A 68 7.55 -5.40 2.23
N PHE A 69 8.74 -5.98 2.04
CA PHE A 69 8.87 -7.34 1.51
C PHE A 69 8.14 -8.37 2.36
N TRP A 70 8.26 -8.28 3.69
CA TRP A 70 7.53 -9.13 4.60
C TRP A 70 5.99 -8.98 4.45
N HIS A 71 5.48 -7.76 4.37
CA HIS A 71 4.04 -7.50 4.20
C HIS A 71 3.52 -8.03 2.86
N ILE A 72 4.27 -7.84 1.76
CA ILE A 72 3.92 -8.39 0.45
C ILE A 72 3.81 -9.91 0.53
N ALA A 73 4.81 -10.59 1.09
CA ALA A 73 4.76 -12.04 1.25
C ALA A 73 3.59 -12.47 2.15
N LYS A 74 3.42 -11.80 3.30
CA LYS A 74 2.37 -12.10 4.29
C LYS A 74 0.96 -12.05 3.69
N PHE A 75 0.62 -10.98 2.99
CA PHE A 75 -0.75 -10.77 2.49
C PHE A 75 -1.04 -11.47 1.17
N ASN A 76 -0.02 -11.85 0.39
CA ASN A 76 -0.23 -12.57 -0.87
C ASN A 76 -0.16 -14.11 -0.71
N LEU A 77 0.63 -14.62 0.24
CA LEU A 77 0.91 -16.06 0.37
C LEU A 77 0.20 -16.72 1.55
N TRP A 78 0.10 -16.07 2.72
CA TRP A 78 -0.39 -16.71 3.95
C TRP A 78 -1.77 -16.23 4.40
N LEU A 79 -2.08 -14.95 4.24
CA LEU A 79 -3.36 -14.37 4.66
C LEU A 79 -4.18 -13.96 3.44
N LYS A 80 -4.79 -14.94 2.77
CA LYS A 80 -5.87 -14.72 1.81
C LYS A 80 -7.19 -14.56 2.55
#